data_AF-A0A4Y2VXC9-F1
#
_entry.id   AF-A0A4Y2VXC9-F1
#
_cell.length_a   1.000
_cell.length_b   1.000
_cell.length_c   1.000
_cell.angle_alpha   90.00
_cell.angle_beta   90.00
_cell.angle_gamma   90.00
#
_symmetry.space_group_name_H-M   'P 1'
#
loop_
_entity.id
_entity.type
_entity.pdbx_description
1 polymer ?
#
loop_
_entity_poly.entity_id
_entity_poly.type
_entity_poly.pdbx_seq_one_letter_code
_entity_poly.pdbx_strand_id
1 'polypeptide(L)'
;MESPQPTETFVCTQLGNTCQSISPLNQCCDPMTYPLLFPRGECSWNTGMEHVEERRTAKRTRVTQLQYYAYRLSQRNGFSILHNSGKLFQQYIVDAYVKTEGSRLHFLRQNQKDLRIELYRGLLDALECRAHNENIRTGKLIILPSSFQGSPRHMQQNYQDAMAMVRKFGKPDLFLTFTCNPSWSEILNSMEGVQRPEDRPDIIVRVFNMKLKELLEDICKHGIFGTVLAYIYVIEFQKRGLPHAHILLTLDSESKIRTKDDIDKFVS
;
A
#
# COMPACT_ATOMS: atom_id res chain seq x y z
N MET A 1 10.54 -8.25 15.46
CA MET A 1 10.24 -7.12 14.58
C MET A 1 10.38 -5.87 15.43
N GLU A 2 11.50 -5.16 15.32
CA GLU A 2 11.65 -3.87 15.99
C GLU A 2 10.62 -2.90 15.41
N SER A 3 9.88 -2.23 16.29
CA SER A 3 9.02 -1.11 15.91
C SER A 3 9.89 -0.05 15.25
N PRO A 4 9.55 0.47 14.05
CA PRO A 4 10.30 1.58 13.48
C PRO A 4 10.21 2.76 14.45
N GLN A 5 11.36 3.24 14.92
CA GLN A 5 11.41 4.47 15.69
C GLN A 5 10.83 5.61 14.84
N PRO A 6 10.06 6.54 15.42
CA PRO A 6 9.60 7.70 14.67
C PRO A 6 10.83 8.43 14.12
N THR A 7 10.90 8.56 12.80
CA THR A 7 11.92 9.37 12.11
C THR A 7 11.69 10.84 12.45
N GLU A 8 12.21 11.28 13.59
CA GLU A 8 12.39 12.68 13.91
C GLU A 8 13.58 13.20 13.10
N THR A 9 13.32 14.08 12.13
CA THR A 9 14.39 14.72 11.35
C THR A 9 14.88 15.93 12.14
N PHE A 10 16.06 15.81 12.74
CA PHE A 10 16.73 16.90 13.42
C PHE A 10 17.47 17.78 12.41
N VAL A 11 17.31 19.10 12.52
CA VAL A 11 18.10 20.06 11.76
C VAL A 11 18.97 20.85 12.71
N CYS A 12 20.28 20.77 12.50
CA CYS A 12 21.24 21.64 13.19
C CYS A 12 21.69 22.71 12.19
N THR A 13 21.45 23.98 12.53
CA THR A 13 21.87 25.13 11.72
C THR A 13 23.31 25.50 12.08
N GLN A 14 24.15 25.80 11.09
CA GLN A 14 25.57 26.13 11.29
C GLN A 14 25.82 27.49 11.99
N LEU A 15 24.78 28.32 12.18
CA LEU A 15 24.88 29.68 12.71
C LEU A 15 24.35 29.85 14.15
N GLY A 16 23.88 28.79 14.79
CA GLY A 16 23.52 28.79 16.20
C GLY A 16 23.63 27.39 16.75
N ASN A 17 24.23 27.24 17.94
CA ASN A 17 24.36 25.95 18.65
C ASN A 17 23.00 25.38 19.12
N THR A 18 21.94 25.48 18.31
CA THR A 18 20.59 25.04 18.60
C THR A 18 20.13 24.07 17.50
N CYS A 19 19.99 22.79 17.85
CA CYS A 19 19.32 21.84 16.97
C CYS A 19 17.81 22.01 17.13
N GLN A 20 17.12 22.24 16.02
CA GLN A 20 15.67 22.36 15.97
C GLN A 20 15.09 21.06 15.39
N SER A 21 14.12 20.47 16.09
CA SER A 21 13.35 19.36 15.53
C SER A 21 12.40 19.91 14.48
N ILE A 22 12.48 19.38 13.26
CA ILE A 22 11.59 19.75 12.19
C ILE A 22 10.50 18.68 12.06
N SER A 23 9.25 19.11 12.00
CA SER A 23 8.13 18.22 11.75
C SER A 23 8.36 17.44 10.43
N PRO A 24 8.06 16.13 10.38
CA PRO A 24 8.04 15.37 9.13
C PRO A 24 7.10 15.94 8.05
N LEU A 25 6.18 16.84 8.42
CA LEU A 25 5.26 17.55 7.52
C LEU A 25 5.84 18.88 7.00
N ASN A 26 7.06 19.24 7.36
CA ASN A 26 7.70 20.48 6.91
C ASN A 26 8.16 20.37 5.45
N GLN A 27 7.97 21.44 4.70
CA GLN A 27 8.34 21.56 3.28
C GLN A 27 9.84 21.44 3.00
N CYS A 28 10.69 21.63 4.01
CA CYS A 28 12.14 21.47 3.90
C CYS A 28 12.60 20.03 4.17
N CYS A 29 11.71 19.13 4.61
CA CYS A 29 12.10 17.78 5.00
C CYS A 29 12.66 16.97 3.81
N ASP A 30 11.92 16.83 2.69
CA ASP A 30 12.45 16.06 1.55
C ASP A 30 13.71 16.69 0.92
N PRO A 31 13.78 18.02 0.69
CA PRO A 31 14.96 18.63 0.08
C PRO A 31 16.22 18.51 0.96
N MET A 32 16.07 18.51 2.28
CA MET A 32 17.19 18.33 3.21
C MET A 32 17.64 16.87 3.31
N THR A 33 16.71 15.90 3.24
CA THR A 33 17.03 14.48 3.25
C THR A 33 17.58 14.01 1.89
N TYR A 34 17.08 14.60 0.79
CA TYR A 34 17.35 14.18 -0.58
C TYR A 34 17.88 15.33 -1.46
N PRO A 35 18.98 16.02 -1.09
CA PRO A 35 19.44 17.21 -1.82
C PRO A 35 19.71 16.94 -3.32
N LEU A 36 20.15 15.73 -3.66
CA LEU A 36 20.37 15.31 -5.05
C LEU A 36 19.07 15.22 -5.88
N LEU A 37 17.92 14.94 -5.25
CA LEU A 37 16.61 14.91 -5.90
C LEU A 37 15.95 16.29 -5.98
N PHE A 38 16.54 17.29 -5.31
CA PHE A 38 16.05 18.67 -5.22
C PHE A 38 17.18 19.66 -5.54
N PRO A 39 17.82 19.59 -6.73
CA PRO A 39 19.03 20.35 -7.03
C PRO A 39 18.84 21.87 -7.03
N ARG A 40 17.58 22.34 -7.13
CA ARG A 40 17.23 23.77 -7.10
C ARG A 40 16.76 24.25 -5.72
N GLY A 41 16.79 23.39 -4.69
CA GLY A 41 16.30 23.73 -3.35
C GLY A 41 14.80 23.98 -3.29
N GLU A 42 14.03 23.42 -4.24
CA GLU A 42 12.59 23.54 -4.29
C GLU A 42 11.91 22.90 -3.06
N CYS A 43 10.82 23.49 -2.57
CA CYS A 43 10.10 22.99 -1.42
C CYS A 43 9.35 21.68 -1.73
N SER A 44 9.31 20.76 -0.77
CA SER A 44 8.45 19.57 -0.84
C SER A 44 7.01 19.88 -0.44
N TRP A 45 6.18 18.83 -0.39
CA TRP A 45 4.79 18.94 0.03
C TRP A 45 4.63 19.69 1.35
N ASN A 46 3.60 20.53 1.43
CA ASN A 46 3.20 21.21 2.66
C ASN A 46 1.68 21.32 2.77
N THR A 47 1.18 21.56 3.98
CA THR A 47 -0.25 21.62 4.30
C THR A 47 -0.98 22.80 3.66
N GLY A 48 -0.25 23.80 3.16
CA GLY A 48 -0.78 24.97 2.46
C GLY A 48 -0.89 24.81 0.94
N MET A 49 -0.42 23.70 0.36
CA MET A 49 -0.50 23.49 -1.09
C MET A 49 -1.95 23.37 -1.57
N GLU A 50 -2.38 24.30 -2.43
CA GLU A 50 -3.72 24.33 -3.01
C GLU A 50 -3.80 23.61 -4.36
N HIS A 51 -4.97 23.08 -4.68
CA HIS A 51 -5.27 22.63 -6.03
C HIS A 51 -5.40 23.83 -6.97
N VAL A 52 -5.02 23.64 -8.24
CA VAL A 52 -5.40 24.54 -9.34
C VAL A 52 -6.93 24.67 -9.39
N GLU A 53 -7.44 25.83 -9.79
CA GLU A 53 -8.87 26.16 -9.72
C GLU A 53 -9.76 25.10 -10.37
N GLU A 54 -9.36 24.58 -11.53
CA GLU A 54 -10.06 23.54 -12.29
C GLU A 54 -10.25 22.22 -11.53
N ARG A 55 -9.34 21.90 -10.60
CA ARG A 55 -9.38 20.67 -9.78
C ARG A 55 -9.86 20.92 -8.36
N ARG A 56 -10.10 22.19 -8.00
CA ARG A 56 -10.60 22.59 -6.70
C ARG A 56 -12.09 22.25 -6.62
N THR A 57 -12.47 21.59 -5.54
CA THR A 57 -13.90 21.39 -5.22
C THR A 57 -14.22 22.09 -3.91
N ALA A 58 -15.50 22.35 -3.64
CA ALA A 58 -15.95 22.95 -2.38
C ALA A 58 -15.44 22.21 -1.13
N LYS A 59 -15.20 20.89 -1.23
CA LYS A 59 -14.71 20.04 -0.14
C LYS A 59 -13.20 19.77 -0.19
N ARG A 60 -12.56 19.87 -1.36
CA ARG A 60 -11.15 19.53 -1.56
C ARG A 60 -10.42 20.67 -2.25
N THR A 61 -9.86 21.54 -1.42
CA THR A 61 -9.11 22.73 -1.85
C THR A 61 -7.61 22.53 -1.81
N ARG A 62 -7.12 21.58 -1.01
CA ARG A 62 -5.69 21.33 -0.78
C ARG A 62 -5.24 20.02 -1.40
N VAL A 63 -3.99 20.01 -1.88
CA VAL A 63 -3.29 18.83 -2.40
C VAL A 63 -2.92 17.94 -1.23
N THR A 64 -3.34 16.68 -1.24
CA THR A 64 -2.94 15.72 -0.23
C THR A 64 -1.51 15.25 -0.46
N GLN A 65 -0.82 14.82 0.60
CA GLN A 65 0.54 14.30 0.51
C GLN A 65 0.66 13.13 -0.48
N LEU A 66 -0.34 12.23 -0.49
CA LEU A 66 -0.44 11.15 -1.48
C LEU A 66 -0.54 11.67 -2.93
N GLN A 67 -1.32 12.73 -3.18
CA GLN A 67 -1.44 13.31 -4.51
C GLN A 67 -0.12 13.94 -4.97
N TYR A 68 0.58 14.61 -4.07
CA TYR A 68 1.89 15.18 -4.36
C TYR A 68 2.92 14.10 -4.73
N TYR A 69 3.05 13.05 -3.91
CA TYR A 69 3.99 11.96 -4.22
C TYR A 69 3.57 11.18 -5.47
N ALA A 70 2.28 10.93 -5.69
CA ALA A 70 1.80 10.31 -6.92
C ALA A 70 2.16 11.16 -8.16
N TYR A 71 2.05 12.49 -8.05
CA TYR A 71 2.47 13.41 -9.10
C TYR A 71 3.99 13.39 -9.31
N ARG A 72 4.80 13.35 -8.24
CA ARG A 72 6.28 13.26 -8.37
C ARG A 72 6.72 11.94 -9.00
N LEU A 73 6.10 10.83 -8.60
CA LEU A 73 6.39 9.48 -9.08
C LEU A 73 5.84 9.18 -10.49
N SER A 74 4.99 10.05 -11.04
CA SER A 74 4.46 9.83 -12.39
C SER A 74 5.55 9.99 -13.44
N GLN A 75 5.62 9.03 -14.36
CA GLN A 75 6.55 9.08 -15.48
C GLN A 75 6.05 10.12 -16.48
N ARG A 76 6.98 10.93 -17.00
CA ARG A 76 6.72 11.99 -17.98
C ARG A 76 7.75 11.86 -19.09
N ASN A 77 7.44 12.46 -20.24
CA ASN A 77 8.40 12.56 -21.33
C ASN A 77 9.58 13.43 -20.89
N GLY A 78 10.80 12.92 -21.06
CA GLY A 78 12.04 13.62 -20.73
C GLY A 78 12.76 13.03 -19.52
N PHE A 79 13.96 13.56 -19.26
CA PHE A 79 14.82 13.07 -18.20
C PHE A 79 14.24 13.38 -16.81
N SER A 80 14.07 12.33 -16.00
CA SER A 80 13.68 12.44 -14.59
C SER A 80 14.85 12.08 -13.69
N ILE A 81 15.36 13.05 -12.93
CA ILE A 81 16.39 12.80 -11.90
C ILE A 81 15.89 11.74 -10.93
N LEU A 82 14.62 11.84 -10.51
CA LEU A 82 13.99 10.95 -9.55
C LEU A 82 14.05 9.50 -10.01
N HIS A 83 13.58 9.20 -11.23
CA HIS A 83 13.52 7.81 -11.72
C HIS A 83 14.90 7.24 -12.10
N ASN A 84 15.91 8.09 -12.32
CA ASN A 84 17.28 7.68 -12.65
C ASN A 84 18.20 7.58 -11.43
N SER A 85 17.68 7.75 -10.21
CA SER A 85 18.50 7.78 -8.99
C SER A 85 18.67 6.42 -8.29
N GLY A 86 18.20 5.32 -8.89
CA GLY A 86 18.45 3.94 -8.41
C GLY A 86 18.01 3.69 -6.96
N LYS A 87 18.94 3.26 -6.10
CA LYS A 87 18.64 3.03 -4.67
C LYS A 87 18.08 4.25 -3.94
N LEU A 88 18.51 5.47 -4.31
CA LEU A 88 17.99 6.70 -3.72
C LEU A 88 16.50 6.91 -4.06
N PHE A 89 16.08 6.50 -5.25
CA PHE A 89 14.68 6.49 -5.65
C PHE A 89 13.85 5.49 -4.83
N GLN A 90 14.38 4.29 -4.60
CA GLN A 90 13.73 3.28 -3.77
C GLN A 90 13.50 3.80 -2.34
N GLN A 91 14.53 4.41 -1.74
CA GLN A 91 14.43 5.00 -0.41
C GLN A 91 13.41 6.14 -0.38
N TYR A 92 13.42 7.01 -1.39
CA TYR A 92 12.45 8.09 -1.51
C TYR A 92 11.00 7.58 -1.57
N ILE A 93 10.72 6.50 -2.30
CA ILE A 93 9.37 5.89 -2.34
C ILE A 93 8.95 5.37 -0.97
N VAL A 94 9.85 4.67 -0.26
CA VAL A 94 9.56 4.12 1.08
C VAL A 94 9.27 5.26 2.05
N ASP A 95 10.10 6.30 2.07
CA ASP A 95 9.89 7.46 2.93
C ASP A 95 8.61 8.21 2.59
N ALA A 96 8.30 8.40 1.30
CA ALA A 96 7.05 9.00 0.86
C ALA A 96 5.82 8.22 1.37
N TYR A 97 5.88 6.88 1.32
CA TYR A 97 4.84 6.01 1.86
C TYR A 97 4.72 6.15 3.39
N VAL A 98 5.83 6.05 4.12
CA VAL A 98 5.86 6.19 5.59
C VAL A 98 5.33 7.55 6.03
N LYS A 99 5.72 8.64 5.35
CA LYS A 99 5.21 9.99 5.66
C LYS A 99 3.70 10.09 5.43
N THR A 100 3.21 9.54 4.31
CA THR A 100 1.78 9.55 3.98
C THR A 100 0.96 8.75 5.00
N GLU A 101 1.40 7.55 5.35
CA GLU A 101 0.73 6.71 6.35
C GLU A 101 0.85 7.29 7.76
N GLY A 102 2.00 7.86 8.11
CA GLY A 102 2.20 8.59 9.36
C GLY A 102 1.25 9.77 9.51
N SER A 103 1.04 10.53 8.42
CA SER A 103 0.07 11.64 8.38
C SER A 103 -1.37 11.16 8.58
N ARG A 104 -1.75 10.04 7.95
CA ARG A 104 -3.06 9.39 8.15
C ARG A 104 -3.25 8.90 9.59
N LEU A 105 -2.25 8.24 10.17
CA LEU A 105 -2.27 7.78 11.55
C LEU A 105 -2.34 8.95 12.53
N HIS A 106 -1.61 10.03 12.26
CA HIS A 106 -1.68 11.25 13.05
C HIS A 106 -3.09 11.84 13.03
N PHE A 107 -3.70 11.94 11.85
CA PHE A 107 -5.09 12.38 11.74
C PHE A 107 -6.04 11.49 12.55
N LEU A 108 -5.94 10.16 12.42
CA LEU A 108 -6.77 9.23 13.19
C LEU A 108 -6.57 9.43 14.70
N ARG A 109 -5.33 9.57 15.17
CA ARG A 109 -4.97 9.80 16.57
C ARG A 109 -5.58 11.08 17.14
N GLN A 110 -5.66 12.15 16.37
CA GLN A 110 -6.20 13.44 16.82
C GLN A 110 -7.73 13.52 16.75
N ASN A 111 -8.35 12.85 15.77
CA ASN A 111 -9.79 12.97 15.48
C ASN A 111 -10.60 11.79 16.04
N GLN A 112 -10.11 11.13 17.08
CA GLN A 112 -10.76 9.96 17.71
C GLN A 112 -12.21 10.24 18.17
N LYS A 113 -12.52 11.46 18.64
CA LYS A 113 -13.87 11.85 19.08
C LYS A 113 -14.87 11.90 17.91
N ASP A 114 -14.46 12.50 16.79
CA ASP A 114 -15.32 12.67 15.60
C ASP A 114 -15.56 11.36 14.86
N LEU A 115 -14.67 10.38 15.03
CA LEU A 115 -14.81 9.02 14.51
C LEU A 115 -15.82 8.16 15.30
N ARG A 116 -16.63 8.78 16.17
CA ARG A 116 -17.70 8.15 16.97
C ARG A 116 -17.21 6.97 17.80
N ILE A 117 -16.04 7.11 18.41
CA ILE A 117 -15.47 6.05 19.24
C ILE A 117 -16.30 5.76 20.49
N GLU A 118 -17.19 6.68 20.87
CA GLU A 118 -18.14 6.50 21.96
C GLU A 118 -19.06 5.28 21.78
N LEU A 119 -19.33 4.83 20.55
CA LEU A 119 -20.04 3.56 20.30
C LEU A 119 -19.24 2.31 20.73
N TYR A 120 -17.94 2.46 20.99
CA TYR A 120 -17.04 1.37 21.38
C TYR A 120 -16.69 1.39 22.87
N ARG A 121 -17.42 2.15 23.69
CA ARG A 121 -17.22 2.25 25.14
C ARG A 121 -17.22 0.89 25.84
N GLY A 122 -18.12 -0.02 25.47
CA GLY A 122 -18.13 -1.38 26.04
C GLY A 122 -16.89 -2.23 25.71
N LEU A 123 -16.26 -1.99 24.54
CA LEU A 123 -14.99 -2.64 24.19
C LEU A 123 -13.82 -2.03 24.96
N LEU A 124 -13.83 -0.71 25.14
CA LEU A 124 -12.85 0.03 25.96
C LEU A 124 -12.88 -0.48 27.41
N ASP A 125 -14.07 -0.53 28.01
CA ASP A 125 -14.26 -0.98 29.39
C ASP A 125 -13.76 -2.42 29.58
N ALA A 126 -14.06 -3.33 28.64
CA ALA A 126 -13.59 -4.72 28.68
C ALA A 126 -12.06 -4.84 28.59
N LEU A 127 -11.41 -4.02 27.75
CA LEU A 127 -9.96 -3.99 27.61
C LEU A 127 -9.28 -3.39 28.85
N GLU A 128 -9.87 -2.35 29.44
CA GLU A 128 -9.39 -1.74 30.69
C GLU A 128 -9.49 -2.72 31.87
N CYS A 129 -10.61 -3.42 32.02
CA CYS A 129 -10.76 -4.47 33.02
C CYS A 129 -9.72 -5.57 32.86
N ARG A 130 -9.45 -6.01 31.64
CA ARG A 130 -8.42 -7.03 31.36
C ARG A 130 -7.01 -6.53 31.71
N ALA A 131 -6.67 -5.31 31.30
CA ALA A 131 -5.37 -4.72 31.59
C ALA A 131 -5.15 -4.52 33.10
N HIS A 132 -6.21 -4.14 33.82
CA HIS A 132 -6.18 -4.06 35.28
C HIS A 132 -5.92 -5.43 35.93
N ASN A 133 -6.62 -6.47 35.46
CA ASN A 133 -6.42 -7.85 35.94
C ASN A 133 -5.02 -8.40 35.64
N GLU A 134 -4.40 -7.97 34.55
CA GLU A 134 -3.05 -8.40 34.13
C GLU A 134 -1.94 -7.44 34.63
N ASN A 135 -2.25 -6.43 35.47
CA ASN A 135 -1.32 -5.39 35.93
C ASN A 135 -0.57 -4.63 34.79
N ILE A 136 -1.21 -4.51 33.63
CA ILE A 136 -0.66 -3.81 32.46
C ILE A 136 -1.06 -2.34 32.54
N ARG A 137 -0.06 -1.43 32.51
CA ARG A 137 -0.33 0.01 32.33
C ARG A 137 -0.76 0.27 30.89
N THR A 138 -2.05 0.44 30.67
CA THR A 138 -2.59 0.79 29.36
C THR A 138 -2.23 2.24 29.01
N GLY A 139 -1.57 2.45 27.87
CA GLY A 139 -1.40 3.79 27.30
C GLY A 139 -2.71 4.34 26.73
N LYS A 140 -2.65 5.47 26.02
CA LYS A 140 -3.82 6.01 25.30
C LYS A 140 -4.27 5.02 24.22
N LEU A 141 -5.46 4.43 24.38
CA LEU A 141 -6.03 3.55 23.35
C LEU A 141 -6.40 4.37 22.11
N ILE A 142 -5.95 3.91 20.95
CA ILE A 142 -6.30 4.49 19.65
C ILE A 142 -6.95 3.39 18.84
N ILE A 143 -8.20 3.60 18.46
CA ILE A 143 -8.95 2.64 17.65
C ILE A 143 -8.74 3.02 16.18
N LEU A 144 -8.17 2.09 15.43
CA LEU A 144 -8.06 2.19 13.98
C LEU A 144 -9.35 1.67 13.32
N PRO A 145 -9.95 2.41 12.38
CA PRO A 145 -11.12 1.96 11.64
C PRO A 145 -10.76 0.84 10.66
N SER A 146 -11.76 0.08 10.18
CA SER A 146 -11.56 -0.95 9.14
C SER A 146 -11.20 -0.36 7.77
N SER A 147 -11.41 0.95 7.57
CA SER A 147 -10.95 1.69 6.39
C SER A 147 -9.43 1.95 6.39
N PHE A 148 -8.75 1.76 7.52
CA PHE A 148 -7.29 1.83 7.59
C PHE A 148 -6.70 0.45 7.23
N GLN A 149 -6.03 0.37 6.08
CA GLN A 149 -5.46 -0.87 5.58
C GLN A 149 -4.44 -1.46 6.58
N GLY A 150 -4.51 -2.77 6.79
CA GLY A 150 -3.66 -3.47 7.76
C GLY A 150 -4.06 -3.28 9.24
N SER A 151 -5.10 -2.51 9.55
CA SER A 151 -5.63 -2.48 10.93
C SER A 151 -6.22 -3.83 11.33
N PRO A 152 -6.25 -4.19 12.63
CA PRO A 152 -6.88 -5.43 13.08
C PRO A 152 -8.33 -5.57 12.60
N ARG A 153 -9.08 -4.46 12.55
CA ARG A 153 -10.47 -4.43 12.07
C ARG A 153 -10.55 -4.64 10.56
N HIS A 154 -9.64 -4.05 9.79
CA HIS A 154 -9.54 -4.28 8.35
C HIS A 154 -9.29 -5.76 8.05
N MET A 155 -8.32 -6.37 8.75
CA MET A 155 -8.00 -7.78 8.59
C MET A 155 -9.17 -8.68 9.00
N GLN A 156 -9.84 -8.36 10.11
CA GLN A 156 -11.03 -9.10 10.55
C GLN A 156 -12.18 -8.98 9.56
N GLN A 157 -12.42 -7.78 8.99
CA GLN A 157 -13.44 -7.58 7.97
C GLN A 157 -13.15 -8.42 6.72
N ASN A 158 -11.92 -8.35 6.18
CA ASN A 158 -11.54 -9.15 5.01
C ASN A 158 -11.70 -10.66 5.26
N TYR A 159 -11.37 -11.13 6.47
CA TYR A 159 -11.58 -12.52 6.86
C TYR A 159 -13.07 -12.88 6.90
N GLN A 160 -13.92 -12.05 7.50
CA GLN A 160 -15.36 -12.29 7.54
C GLN A 160 -15.98 -12.28 6.14
N ASP A 161 -15.54 -11.38 5.25
CA ASP A 161 -15.99 -11.32 3.86
C ASP A 161 -15.59 -12.60 3.11
N ALA A 162 -14.36 -13.07 3.29
CA ALA A 162 -13.89 -14.33 2.73
C ALA A 162 -14.71 -15.53 3.25
N MET A 163 -14.99 -15.58 4.56
CA MET A 163 -15.81 -16.64 5.15
C MET A 163 -17.27 -16.60 4.67
N ALA A 164 -17.83 -15.40 4.46
CA ALA A 164 -19.16 -15.23 3.91
C ALA A 164 -19.25 -15.75 2.46
N MET A 165 -18.21 -15.52 1.66
CA MET A 165 -18.11 -16.09 0.31
C MET A 165 -18.04 -17.62 0.36
N VAL A 166 -17.18 -18.19 1.21
CA VAL A 166 -17.07 -19.65 1.37
C VAL A 166 -18.39 -20.27 1.86
N ARG A 167 -19.11 -19.59 2.76
CA ARG A 167 -20.42 -20.04 3.23
C ARG A 167 -21.47 -20.03 2.11
N LYS A 168 -21.41 -19.04 1.21
CA LYS A 168 -22.39 -18.86 0.13
C LYS A 168 -22.11 -19.79 -1.06
N PHE A 169 -20.87 -19.91 -1.49
CA PHE A 169 -20.47 -20.60 -2.72
C PHE A 169 -19.80 -21.96 -2.47
N GLY A 170 -19.49 -22.28 -1.22
CA GLY A 170 -18.74 -23.48 -0.84
C GLY A 170 -17.24 -23.24 -0.76
N LYS A 171 -16.50 -24.29 -0.42
CA LYS A 171 -15.04 -24.25 -0.35
C LYS A 171 -14.43 -23.94 -1.74
N PRO A 172 -13.29 -23.23 -1.81
CA PRO A 172 -12.54 -23.07 -3.05
C PRO A 172 -12.11 -24.42 -3.62
N ASP A 173 -12.08 -24.51 -4.94
CA ASP A 173 -11.67 -25.70 -5.69
C ASP A 173 -10.23 -25.57 -6.19
N LEU A 174 -9.77 -24.36 -6.53
CA LEU A 174 -8.42 -24.09 -7.02
C LEU A 174 -7.69 -23.06 -6.15
N PHE A 175 -6.39 -23.28 -5.97
CA PHE A 175 -5.46 -22.33 -5.38
C PHE A 175 -4.35 -22.01 -6.39
N LEU A 176 -4.34 -20.79 -6.89
CA LEU A 176 -3.37 -20.31 -7.87
C LEU A 176 -2.39 -19.35 -7.19
N THR A 177 -1.11 -19.51 -7.52
CA THR A 177 -0.08 -18.54 -7.13
C THR A 177 0.46 -17.88 -8.39
N PHE A 178 0.36 -16.56 -8.45
CA PHE A 178 0.90 -15.76 -9.54
C PHE A 178 2.10 -14.96 -9.04
N THR A 179 3.29 -15.26 -9.56
CA THR A 179 4.55 -14.66 -9.09
C THR A 179 5.12 -13.72 -10.15
N CYS A 180 5.54 -12.53 -9.73
CA CYS A 180 6.22 -11.61 -10.62
C CYS A 180 7.59 -12.14 -11.09
N ASN A 181 7.87 -12.01 -12.39
CA ASN A 181 9.18 -12.28 -12.96
C ASN A 181 9.80 -10.96 -13.47
N PRO A 182 10.93 -10.50 -12.91
CA PRO A 182 11.62 -9.28 -13.35
C PRO A 182 12.13 -9.35 -14.80
N SER A 183 12.25 -10.57 -15.35
CA SER A 183 12.74 -10.82 -16.71
C SER A 183 11.64 -10.71 -17.77
N TRP A 184 10.41 -10.34 -17.39
CA TRP A 184 9.35 -10.09 -18.36
C TRP A 184 9.77 -9.00 -19.35
N SER A 185 9.52 -9.23 -20.64
CA SER A 185 9.89 -8.31 -21.71
C SER A 185 9.27 -6.93 -21.53
N GLU A 186 8.07 -6.83 -20.99
CA GLU A 186 7.41 -5.54 -20.71
C GLU A 186 8.17 -4.72 -19.67
N ILE A 187 8.82 -5.37 -18.69
CA ILE A 187 9.68 -4.70 -17.72
C ILE A 187 10.98 -4.28 -18.40
N LEU A 188 11.65 -5.21 -19.08
CA LEU A 188 12.95 -4.96 -19.71
C LEU A 188 12.88 -3.88 -20.80
N ASN A 189 11.82 -3.90 -21.62
CA ASN A 189 11.59 -2.91 -22.67
C ASN A 189 11.25 -1.52 -22.11
N SER A 190 10.84 -1.43 -20.84
CA SER A 190 10.53 -0.16 -20.15
C SER A 190 11.74 0.45 -19.44
N MET A 191 12.90 -0.24 -19.44
CA MET A 191 14.12 0.28 -18.85
C MET A 191 14.81 1.27 -19.80
N GLU A 192 15.33 2.37 -19.25
CA GLU A 192 16.07 3.38 -20.01
C GLU A 192 17.55 3.36 -19.65
N GLY A 193 18.44 3.36 -20.66
CA GLY A 193 19.88 3.45 -20.48
C GLY A 193 20.46 2.31 -19.64
N VAL A 194 21.00 2.64 -18.46
CA VAL A 194 21.68 1.69 -17.54
C VAL A 194 20.77 1.21 -16.41
N GLN A 195 19.47 1.54 -16.43
CA GLN A 195 18.52 1.11 -15.40
C GLN A 195 18.37 -0.41 -15.39
N ARG A 196 18.30 -0.98 -14.18
CA ARG A 196 17.96 -2.40 -13.98
C ARG A 196 16.56 -2.50 -13.38
N PRO A 197 15.85 -3.64 -13.54
CA PRO A 197 14.52 -3.82 -12.95
C PRO A 197 14.46 -3.51 -11.45
N GLU A 198 15.51 -3.88 -10.71
CA GLU A 198 15.67 -3.59 -9.28
C GLU A 198 15.55 -2.09 -8.98
N ASP A 199 16.06 -1.23 -9.86
CA ASP A 199 16.08 0.22 -9.70
C ASP A 199 14.70 0.86 -9.93
N ARG A 200 13.75 0.12 -10.56
CA ARG A 200 12.43 0.60 -10.97
C ARG A 200 11.29 -0.25 -10.41
N PRO A 201 11.10 -0.30 -9.07
CA PRO A 201 10.01 -1.05 -8.45
C PRO A 201 8.62 -0.54 -8.89
N ASP A 202 8.51 0.73 -9.28
CA ASP A 202 7.28 1.31 -9.83
C ASP A 202 6.85 0.66 -11.15
N ILE A 203 7.81 0.29 -12.03
CA ILE A 203 7.53 -0.44 -13.28
C ILE A 203 7.16 -1.88 -12.97
N ILE A 204 7.92 -2.56 -12.10
CA ILE A 204 7.66 -3.96 -11.71
C ILE A 204 6.22 -4.12 -11.23
N VAL A 205 5.78 -3.28 -10.28
CA VAL A 205 4.43 -3.37 -9.70
C VAL A 205 3.35 -3.03 -10.74
N ARG A 206 3.60 -2.10 -11.66
CA ARG A 206 2.66 -1.77 -12.76
C ARG A 206 2.48 -2.94 -13.72
N VAL A 207 3.58 -3.53 -14.19
CA VAL A 207 3.53 -4.68 -15.11
C VAL A 207 2.88 -5.88 -14.43
N PHE A 208 3.24 -6.16 -13.18
CA PHE A 208 2.60 -7.21 -12.39
C PHE A 208 1.08 -7.00 -12.30
N ASN A 209 0.63 -5.79 -11.97
CA ASN A 209 -0.79 -5.48 -11.87
C ASN A 209 -1.52 -5.61 -13.22
N MET A 210 -0.89 -5.20 -14.33
CA MET A 210 -1.46 -5.39 -15.66
C MET A 210 -1.61 -6.87 -16.02
N LYS A 211 -0.57 -7.68 -15.80
CA LYS A 211 -0.62 -9.12 -16.06
C LYS A 211 -1.57 -9.87 -15.14
N LEU A 212 -1.66 -9.48 -13.86
CA LEU A 212 -2.61 -10.06 -12.92
C LEU A 212 -4.05 -9.76 -13.33
N LYS A 213 -4.33 -8.54 -13.81
CA LYS A 213 -5.65 -8.21 -14.35
C LYS A 213 -5.98 -9.05 -15.56
N GLU A 214 -5.06 -9.16 -16.51
CA GLU A 214 -5.26 -10.00 -17.70
C GLU A 214 -5.55 -11.45 -17.31
N LEU A 215 -4.77 -12.02 -16.39
CA LEU A 215 -5.01 -13.37 -15.86
C LEU A 215 -6.41 -13.50 -15.24
N LEU A 216 -6.86 -12.52 -14.45
CA LEU A 216 -8.20 -12.54 -13.87
C LEU A 216 -9.30 -12.41 -14.94
N GLU A 217 -9.05 -11.68 -16.03
CA GLU A 217 -9.96 -11.61 -17.17
C GLU A 217 -10.03 -12.95 -17.90
N ASP A 218 -8.91 -13.61 -18.14
CA ASP A 218 -8.87 -14.95 -18.75
C ASP A 218 -9.62 -15.98 -17.90
N ILE A 219 -9.39 -15.95 -16.58
CA ILE A 219 -10.05 -16.85 -15.61
C ILE A 219 -11.57 -16.61 -15.58
N CYS A 220 -12.00 -15.35 -15.43
CA CYS A 220 -13.39 -15.04 -15.13
C CYS A 220 -14.26 -14.80 -16.37
N LYS A 221 -13.69 -14.34 -17.49
CA LYS A 221 -14.42 -14.01 -18.72
C LYS A 221 -14.18 -15.03 -19.83
N HIS A 222 -12.93 -15.45 -20.03
CA HIS A 222 -12.60 -16.44 -21.07
C HIS A 222 -12.77 -17.88 -20.60
N GLY A 223 -13.01 -18.09 -19.30
CA GLY A 223 -13.41 -19.38 -18.74
C GLY A 223 -12.33 -20.45 -18.88
N ILE A 224 -11.04 -20.08 -18.77
CA ILE A 224 -9.93 -21.04 -18.91
C ILE A 224 -9.99 -22.18 -17.88
N PHE A 225 -10.61 -21.94 -16.72
CA PHE A 225 -10.87 -22.93 -15.68
C PHE A 225 -12.35 -23.38 -15.63
N GLY A 226 -13.12 -23.10 -16.68
CA GLY A 226 -14.59 -23.18 -16.67
C GLY A 226 -15.24 -21.98 -15.98
N THR A 227 -16.49 -22.15 -15.53
CA THR A 227 -17.27 -21.06 -14.91
C THR A 227 -16.85 -20.84 -13.47
N VAL A 228 -16.34 -19.63 -13.19
CA VAL A 228 -15.98 -19.19 -11.83
C VAL A 228 -17.18 -18.53 -11.15
N LEU A 229 -17.66 -19.10 -10.06
CA LEU A 229 -18.75 -18.53 -9.25
C LEU A 229 -18.26 -17.42 -8.33
N ALA A 230 -17.04 -17.57 -7.79
CA ALA A 230 -16.45 -16.65 -6.84
C ALA A 230 -14.92 -16.76 -6.86
N TYR A 231 -14.23 -15.64 -6.62
CA TYR A 231 -12.77 -15.64 -6.43
C TYR A 231 -12.35 -14.67 -5.33
N ILE A 232 -11.32 -15.04 -4.58
CA ILE A 232 -10.67 -14.21 -3.55
C ILE A 232 -9.20 -14.17 -3.90
N TYR A 233 -8.56 -13.00 -3.82
CA TYR A 233 -7.11 -12.94 -3.93
C TYR A 233 -6.50 -11.94 -2.97
N VAL A 234 -5.25 -12.21 -2.62
CA VAL A 234 -4.39 -11.32 -1.83
C VAL A 234 -3.08 -11.14 -2.58
N ILE A 235 -2.59 -9.90 -2.63
CA ILE A 235 -1.26 -9.59 -3.11
C ILE A 235 -0.36 -9.37 -1.91
N GLU A 236 0.77 -10.07 -1.86
CA GLU A 236 1.78 -9.84 -0.85
C GLU A 236 3.16 -9.66 -1.53
N PHE A 237 4.14 -9.22 -0.75
CA PHE A 237 5.50 -9.05 -1.23
C PHE A 237 6.38 -10.04 -0.47
N GLN A 238 6.99 -11.00 -1.19
CA GLN A 238 7.91 -11.96 -0.56
C GLN A 238 9.17 -11.25 -0.04
N LYS A 239 9.97 -11.95 0.77
CA LYS A 239 11.27 -11.44 1.27
C LYS A 239 12.22 -10.93 0.19
N ARG A 240 12.05 -11.38 -1.06
CA ARG A 240 12.84 -10.93 -2.23
C ARG A 240 12.30 -9.63 -2.88
N GLY A 241 11.26 -9.03 -2.32
CA GLY A 241 10.72 -7.73 -2.72
C GLY A 241 9.78 -7.74 -3.93
N LEU A 242 9.53 -8.90 -4.54
CA LEU A 242 8.65 -9.02 -5.70
C LEU A 242 7.21 -9.34 -5.28
N PRO A 243 6.21 -8.78 -5.98
CA PRO A 243 4.82 -9.05 -5.69
C PRO A 243 4.43 -10.47 -6.13
N HIS A 244 3.58 -11.09 -5.32
CA HIS A 244 2.90 -12.35 -5.63
C HIS A 244 1.43 -12.22 -5.28
N ALA A 245 0.57 -12.89 -6.04
CA ALA A 245 -0.84 -13.03 -5.73
C ALA A 245 -1.15 -14.48 -5.38
N HIS A 246 -1.90 -14.67 -4.30
CA HIS A 246 -2.55 -15.93 -3.96
C HIS A 246 -4.04 -15.78 -4.29
N ILE A 247 -4.55 -16.65 -5.16
CA ILE A 247 -5.90 -16.59 -5.71
C ILE A 247 -6.62 -17.89 -5.36
N LEU A 248 -7.79 -17.79 -4.76
CA LEU A 248 -8.71 -18.89 -4.50
C LEU A 248 -9.89 -18.77 -5.47
N LEU A 249 -10.21 -19.85 -6.18
CA LEU A 249 -11.35 -19.90 -7.10
C LEU A 249 -12.38 -20.93 -6.61
N THR A 250 -13.66 -20.59 -6.69
CA THR A 250 -14.79 -21.50 -6.51
C THR A 250 -15.47 -21.68 -7.85
N LEU A 251 -15.51 -22.92 -8.34
CA LEU A 251 -16.03 -23.28 -9.65
C LEU A 251 -17.49 -23.74 -9.54
N ASP A 252 -18.24 -23.59 -10.64
CA ASP A 252 -19.58 -24.18 -10.74
C ASP A 252 -19.52 -25.72 -10.71
N SER A 253 -20.68 -26.37 -10.57
CA SER A 253 -20.75 -27.82 -10.43
C SER A 253 -20.24 -28.60 -11.64
N GLU A 254 -20.35 -28.02 -12.83
CA GLU A 254 -20.01 -28.64 -14.12
C GLU A 254 -18.51 -28.50 -14.43
N SER A 255 -17.89 -27.42 -13.97
CA SER A 255 -16.47 -27.11 -14.14
C SER A 255 -15.57 -27.74 -13.08
N LYS A 256 -16.15 -28.48 -12.11
CA LYS A 256 -15.36 -29.12 -11.05
C LYS A 256 -14.46 -30.22 -11.62
N ILE A 257 -13.21 -30.21 -11.19
CA ILE A 257 -12.26 -31.30 -11.42
C ILE A 257 -12.74 -32.56 -10.68
N ARG A 258 -13.10 -33.61 -11.41
CA ARG A 258 -13.54 -34.89 -10.83
C ARG A 258 -12.72 -36.08 -11.33
N THR A 259 -12.10 -35.93 -12.50
CA THR A 259 -11.36 -36.99 -13.17
C THR A 259 -9.91 -36.59 -13.41
N LYS A 260 -9.07 -37.57 -13.76
CA LYS A 260 -7.69 -37.32 -14.15
C LYS A 260 -7.62 -36.49 -15.45
N ASP A 261 -8.49 -36.78 -16.41
CA ASP A 261 -8.53 -36.06 -17.70
C ASP A 261 -8.86 -34.57 -17.50
N ASP A 262 -9.65 -34.23 -16.48
CA ASP A 262 -9.93 -32.83 -16.14
C ASP A 262 -8.67 -32.12 -15.62
N ILE A 263 -7.85 -32.80 -14.83
CA ILE A 263 -6.56 -32.26 -14.35
C ILE A 263 -5.64 -32.00 -15.54
N ASP A 264 -5.53 -32.98 -16.45
CA ASP A 264 -4.65 -32.87 -17.61
C ASP A 264 -5.06 -31.69 -18.51
N LYS A 265 -6.37 -31.42 -18.67
CA LYS A 265 -6.88 -30.23 -19.39
C LYS A 265 -6.53 -28.89 -18.75
N PHE A 266 -6.41 -28.83 -17.42
CA PHE A 266 -6.10 -27.58 -16.71
C PHE A 266 -4.62 -27.30 -16.58
N VAL A 267 -3.77 -28.32 -16.75
CA VAL A 267 -2.30 -28.20 -16.64
C VAL A 267 -1.62 -28.12 -18.02
N SER A 268 -2.21 -28.70 -19.06
CA SER A 268 -1.67 -28.77 -20.43
C SER A 268 -2.07 -27.57 -21.28
#